data_AF-A0A9R1GRB6-F1
#
_entry.id   AF-A0A9R1GRB6-F1
#
_cell.length_a   1.000
_cell.length_b   1.000
_cell.length_c   1.000
_cell.angle_alpha   90.00
_cell.angle_beta   90.00
_cell.angle_gamma   90.00
#
_symmetry.space_group_name_H-M   'P 1'
#
loop_
_entity.id
_entity.type
_entity.pdbx_description
1 polymer ?
#
loop_
_entity_poly.entity_id
_entity_poly.type
_entity_poly.pdbx_seq_one_letter_code
_entity_poly.pdbx_strand_id
1 'polypeptide(L)'
;MMMASVSAWSDLPRELLRIIIAGLPDPIDHARFRAVCRSWLSVPYPIKLPIVVHPTGFLLRPFGSGPHDIFPLPENERVIGSTDGFLARHLTDVDRNRHTYTLLNPFSRTLVELPELDTLIGDVSESFRIHKVLMQSGLDGLVAIRTNNQNHPIILLKRGKGVWLPKPRHQPFTRIIDVAFLRDTLYAITQAENLISFRVTFDSKGIPTVTSIKRVITGPIGNVEKDKDALRKRTGDYIINDGMHFADDVERPHVVVVTIWYLVESQGKLLMVRREMQRPCGHEEGFTRKVEVFEADISASTWVAVSSGLHGRALFLSKRSSKSCFAGGEIEEDAIYFIDNGEVFNMRSKIISPADKSFGFSAMWVFLPGSF
;
A
#
# COMPACT_ATOMS: atom_id res chain seq x y z
N MET A 1 -51.96 33.97 -18.34
CA MET A 1 -50.48 34.06 -18.27
C MET A 1 -50.02 33.06 -17.22
N MET A 2 -49.69 31.83 -17.62
CA MET A 2 -49.08 30.86 -16.71
C MET A 2 -47.63 31.29 -16.48
N MET A 3 -47.27 31.66 -15.26
CA MET A 3 -45.87 31.78 -14.87
C MET A 3 -45.32 30.36 -14.76
N ALA A 4 -44.45 29.97 -15.69
CA ALA A 4 -43.60 28.82 -15.48
C ALA A 4 -42.65 29.17 -14.33
N SER A 5 -42.85 28.55 -13.16
CA SER A 5 -41.86 28.61 -12.09
C SER A 5 -40.59 27.95 -12.62
N VAL A 6 -39.52 28.72 -12.79
CA VAL A 6 -38.20 28.16 -13.11
C VAL A 6 -37.83 27.27 -11.93
N SER A 7 -37.81 25.95 -12.13
CA SER A 7 -37.39 25.01 -11.10
C SER A 7 -35.98 25.38 -10.66
N ALA A 8 -35.81 25.75 -9.39
CA ALA A 8 -34.50 26.09 -8.89
C ALA A 8 -33.65 24.81 -8.84
N TRP A 9 -32.38 24.90 -9.22
CA TRP A 9 -31.43 23.78 -9.12
C TRP A 9 -31.30 23.23 -7.69
N SER A 10 -31.72 23.99 -6.67
CA SER A 10 -31.86 23.54 -5.28
C SER A 10 -32.90 22.43 -5.07
N ASP A 11 -33.88 22.34 -5.96
CA ASP A 11 -35.05 21.46 -5.85
C ASP A 11 -34.89 20.16 -6.63
N LEU A 12 -33.69 19.91 -7.17
CA LEU A 12 -33.39 18.68 -7.89
C LEU A 12 -33.57 17.45 -6.96
N PRO A 13 -34.31 16.42 -7.41
CA PRO A 13 -34.39 15.15 -6.69
C PRO A 13 -33.01 14.56 -6.39
N ARG A 14 -32.91 13.89 -5.24
CA ARG A 14 -31.65 13.33 -4.74
C ARG A 14 -31.04 12.32 -5.72
N GLU A 15 -31.90 11.60 -6.43
CA GLU A 15 -31.56 10.60 -7.42
C GLU A 15 -30.84 11.22 -8.62
N LEU A 16 -31.28 12.39 -9.09
CA LEU A 16 -30.62 13.12 -10.16
C LEU A 16 -29.31 13.74 -9.69
N LEU A 17 -29.26 14.25 -8.47
CA LEU A 17 -28.03 14.75 -7.87
C LEU A 17 -26.96 13.65 -7.74
N ARG A 18 -27.36 12.40 -7.47
CA ARG A 18 -26.46 11.23 -7.47
C ARG A 18 -25.91 10.91 -8.84
N ILE A 19 -26.70 11.08 -9.90
CA ILE A 19 -26.24 10.88 -11.28
C ILE A 19 -25.27 11.99 -11.68
N ILE A 20 -25.58 13.25 -11.36
CA ILE A 20 -24.73 14.40 -11.68
C ILE A 20 -23.38 14.26 -10.98
N ILE A 21 -23.37 14.05 -9.66
CA ILE A 21 -22.12 13.94 -8.90
C ILE A 21 -21.26 12.76 -9.38
N ALA A 22 -21.87 11.63 -9.77
CA ALA A 22 -21.16 10.47 -10.30
C ALA A 22 -20.55 10.71 -11.69
N GLY A 23 -21.09 11.65 -12.47
CA GLY A 23 -20.57 12.01 -13.79
C GLY A 23 -19.45 13.06 -13.77
N LEU A 24 -19.07 13.59 -12.60
CA LEU A 24 -18.03 14.61 -12.50
C LEU A 24 -16.63 13.97 -12.51
N PRO A 25 -15.79 14.25 -13.52
CA PRO A 25 -14.49 13.58 -13.66
C PRO A 25 -13.42 14.15 -12.72
N ASP A 26 -13.59 15.37 -12.18
CA ASP A 26 -12.59 16.04 -11.35
C ASP A 26 -12.99 16.03 -9.86
N PRO A 27 -12.10 15.60 -8.94
CA PRO A 27 -12.27 15.78 -7.49
C PRO A 27 -12.63 17.21 -7.06
N ILE A 28 -12.14 18.24 -7.76
CA ILE A 28 -12.46 19.65 -7.51
C ILE A 28 -13.92 19.95 -7.84
N ASP A 29 -14.46 19.36 -8.90
CA ASP A 29 -15.86 19.56 -9.30
C ASP A 29 -16.82 18.91 -8.31
N HIS A 30 -16.43 17.80 -7.68
CA HIS A 30 -17.15 17.23 -6.55
C HIS A 30 -17.21 18.19 -5.35
N ALA A 31 -16.11 18.88 -5.04
CA ALA A 31 -16.08 19.87 -3.96
C ALA A 31 -16.99 21.07 -4.28
N ARG A 32 -16.97 21.55 -5.54
CA ARG A 32 -17.86 22.60 -6.04
C ARG A 32 -19.33 22.18 -5.99
N PHE A 33 -19.64 20.95 -6.43
CA PHE A 33 -20.98 20.37 -6.36
C PHE A 33 -21.53 20.39 -4.92
N ARG A 34 -20.71 19.97 -3.96
CA ARG A 34 -21.12 19.92 -2.54
C ARG A 34 -21.17 21.29 -1.87
N ALA A 35 -20.59 22.33 -2.47
CA ALA A 35 -20.60 23.69 -1.97
C ALA A 35 -21.86 24.49 -2.39
N VAL A 36 -22.75 23.92 -3.22
CA VAL A 36 -23.94 24.63 -3.72
C VAL A 36 -24.96 24.91 -2.61
N CYS A 37 -25.43 23.87 -1.92
CA CYS A 37 -26.39 24.01 -0.82
C CYS A 37 -26.41 22.74 0.06
N ARG A 38 -27.15 22.77 1.18
CA ARG A 38 -27.27 21.61 2.10
C ARG A 38 -27.86 20.36 1.42
N SER A 39 -28.78 20.53 0.46
CA SER A 39 -29.38 19.40 -0.28
C SER A 39 -28.32 18.68 -1.12
N TRP A 40 -27.50 19.43 -1.86
CA TRP A 40 -26.42 18.88 -2.69
C TRP A 40 -25.26 18.33 -1.85
N LEU A 41 -24.94 18.97 -0.72
CA LEU A 41 -24.01 18.45 0.27
C LEU A 41 -24.46 17.11 0.86
N SER A 42 -25.77 16.89 1.01
CA SER A 42 -26.36 15.68 1.59
C SER A 42 -26.26 14.45 0.70
N VAL A 43 -25.90 14.63 -0.57
CA VAL A 43 -25.73 13.52 -1.52
C VAL A 43 -24.42 12.79 -1.17
N PRO A 44 -24.46 11.45 -1.03
CA PRO A 44 -23.25 10.68 -0.77
C PRO A 44 -22.20 10.95 -1.82
N TYR A 45 -20.97 11.16 -1.38
CA TYR A 45 -19.83 11.31 -2.29
C TYR A 45 -19.72 10.02 -3.14
N PRO A 46 -19.67 10.09 -4.48
CA PRO A 46 -19.55 8.90 -5.33
C PRO A 46 -18.27 8.16 -4.96
N ILE A 47 -18.29 6.82 -4.98
CA ILE A 47 -17.13 6.01 -4.57
C ILE A 47 -15.88 6.55 -5.27
N LYS A 48 -14.97 7.10 -4.46
CA LYS A 48 -13.72 7.67 -4.95
C LYS A 48 -12.83 6.52 -5.37
N LEU A 49 -12.85 6.23 -6.67
CA LEU A 49 -12.02 5.22 -7.30
C LEU A 49 -10.55 5.47 -6.94
N PRO A 50 -9.79 4.41 -6.65
CA PRO A 50 -8.38 4.57 -6.36
C PRO A 50 -7.63 5.03 -7.60
N ILE A 51 -6.59 5.82 -7.38
CA ILE A 51 -5.71 6.33 -8.43
C ILE A 51 -4.40 5.55 -8.35
N VAL A 52 -3.78 5.32 -9.49
CA VAL A 52 -2.44 4.74 -9.57
C VAL A 52 -1.41 5.85 -9.75
N VAL A 53 -0.30 5.78 -9.02
CA VAL A 53 0.81 6.73 -9.12
C VAL A 53 2.08 6.00 -9.51
N HIS A 54 2.68 6.40 -10.62
CA HIS A 54 4.00 5.96 -11.01
C HIS A 54 5.07 6.70 -10.17
N PRO A 55 6.22 6.09 -9.83
CA PRO A 55 7.27 6.77 -9.07
C PRO A 55 7.75 8.11 -9.66
N THR A 56 7.60 8.32 -10.97
CA THR A 56 7.96 9.58 -11.64
C THR A 56 6.88 10.66 -11.58
N GLY A 57 5.76 10.42 -10.89
CA GLY A 57 4.69 11.39 -10.69
C GLY A 57 3.45 11.25 -11.58
N PHE A 58 3.48 10.35 -12.58
CA PHE A 58 2.31 10.15 -13.44
C PHE A 58 1.14 9.54 -12.67
N LEU A 59 -0.05 10.12 -12.86
CA LEU A 59 -1.30 9.60 -12.31
C LEU A 59 -2.07 8.87 -13.39
N LEU A 60 -2.43 7.63 -13.09
CA LEU A 60 -3.20 6.77 -13.97
C LEU A 60 -4.54 6.48 -13.30
N ARG A 61 -5.63 6.63 -14.05
CA ARG A 61 -6.98 6.26 -13.61
C ARG A 61 -7.26 4.84 -14.11
N PRO A 62 -7.27 3.83 -13.22
CA PRO A 62 -7.48 2.44 -13.63
C PRO A 62 -8.93 2.17 -14.08
N PHE A 63 -9.86 3.06 -13.73
CA PHE A 63 -11.29 2.93 -13.97
C PHE A 63 -11.81 4.17 -14.73
N GLY A 64 -11.22 4.48 -15.90
CA GLY A 64 -11.59 5.69 -16.64
C GLY A 64 -10.74 5.97 -17.88
N SER A 65 -10.96 7.13 -18.49
CA SER A 65 -10.31 7.54 -19.73
C SER A 65 -8.88 8.06 -19.51
N GLY A 66 -7.90 7.24 -19.89
CA GLY A 66 -6.52 7.62 -20.18
C GLY A 66 -5.68 8.17 -19.01
N PRO A 67 -4.34 8.24 -19.18
CA PRO A 67 -3.46 8.92 -18.25
C PRO A 67 -3.78 10.43 -18.20
N HIS A 68 -3.69 11.03 -17.02
CA HIS A 68 -3.76 12.49 -16.87
C HIS A 68 -2.53 13.00 -16.13
N ASP A 69 -1.88 14.01 -16.69
CA ASP A 69 -0.81 14.73 -16.02
C ASP A 69 -1.39 15.63 -14.95
N ILE A 70 -0.97 15.45 -13.70
CA ILE A 70 -1.22 16.45 -12.65
C ILE A 70 0.10 17.16 -12.29
N PHE A 71 1.22 16.44 -12.18
CA PHE A 71 2.56 17.04 -12.03
C PHE A 71 3.66 16.06 -12.52
N PRO A 72 4.42 16.35 -13.60
CA PRO A 72 5.67 15.64 -13.82
C PRO A 72 6.61 15.97 -12.65
N LEU A 73 7.07 14.95 -11.93
CA LEU A 73 8.07 15.18 -10.89
C LEU A 73 9.43 15.46 -11.55
N PRO A 74 10.25 16.36 -10.97
CA PRO A 74 11.64 16.53 -11.38
C PRO A 74 12.39 15.19 -11.37
N GLU A 75 13.43 15.07 -12.22
CA GLU A 75 14.20 13.83 -12.33
C GLU A 75 14.80 13.34 -11.01
N ASN A 76 15.08 14.26 -10.10
CA ASN A 76 15.68 14.00 -8.80
C ASN A 76 14.65 13.64 -7.71
N GLU A 77 13.40 13.44 -8.09
CA GLU A 77 12.32 13.19 -7.16
C GLU A 77 11.50 11.94 -7.52
N ARG A 78 11.14 11.16 -6.51
CA ARG A 78 10.37 9.92 -6.68
C ARG A 78 9.30 9.76 -5.62
N VAL A 79 8.14 9.23 -6.01
CA VAL A 79 7.16 8.71 -5.05
C VAL A 79 7.60 7.31 -4.62
N ILE A 80 7.67 7.09 -3.30
CA ILE A 80 8.18 5.85 -2.68
C ILE A 80 7.13 5.09 -1.85
N GLY A 81 5.93 5.66 -1.67
CA GLY A 81 4.82 5.02 -0.97
C GLY A 81 3.58 5.89 -0.90
N SER A 82 2.48 5.30 -0.43
CA SER A 82 1.19 5.96 -0.27
C SER A 82 0.55 5.54 1.04
N THR A 83 0.04 6.50 1.81
CA THR A 83 -0.60 6.23 3.10
C THR A 83 -1.62 7.31 3.45
N ASP A 84 -2.85 6.89 3.79
CA ASP A 84 -3.94 7.77 4.25
C ASP A 84 -4.15 9.06 3.41
N GLY A 85 -4.05 8.94 2.08
CA GLY A 85 -4.16 10.07 1.14
C GLY A 85 -2.89 10.91 0.95
N PHE A 86 -1.79 10.57 1.63
CA PHE A 86 -0.46 11.16 1.45
C PHE A 86 0.41 10.31 0.54
N LEU A 87 1.23 10.99 -0.26
CA LEU A 87 2.31 10.43 -1.07
C LEU A 87 3.63 10.63 -0.32
N ALA A 88 4.34 9.54 -0.03
CA ALA A 88 5.71 9.62 0.43
C ALA A 88 6.63 9.91 -0.75
N ARG A 89 7.33 11.04 -0.70
CA ARG A 89 8.25 11.53 -1.73
C ARG A 89 9.68 11.45 -1.20
N HIS A 90 10.58 11.08 -2.09
CA HIS A 90 12.02 11.06 -1.88
C HIS A 90 12.64 12.00 -2.90
N LEU A 91 13.32 13.02 -2.40
CA LEU A 91 14.07 13.99 -3.18
C LEU A 91 15.57 13.72 -2.96
N THR A 92 16.33 13.68 -4.04
CA THR A 92 17.78 13.58 -4.01
C THR A 92 18.39 14.88 -4.50
N ASP A 93 19.20 15.53 -3.68
CA ASP A 93 20.05 16.63 -4.07
C ASP A 93 21.42 16.04 -4.42
N VAL A 94 21.67 15.88 -5.73
CA VAL A 94 22.90 15.24 -6.26
C VAL A 94 24.13 16.07 -5.91
N ASP A 95 24.03 17.40 -5.94
CA ASP A 95 25.16 18.30 -5.69
C ASP A 95 25.60 18.25 -4.23
N ARG A 96 24.65 18.07 -3.31
CA ARG A 96 24.91 18.02 -1.86
C ARG A 96 24.96 16.62 -1.29
N ASN A 97 24.70 15.60 -2.11
CA ASN A 97 24.46 14.22 -1.69
C ASN A 97 23.48 14.13 -0.50
N ARG A 98 22.35 14.85 -0.60
CA ARG A 98 21.33 14.89 0.46
C ARG A 98 20.05 14.23 -0.01
N HIS A 99 19.51 13.35 0.83
CA HIS A 99 18.18 12.78 0.63
C HIS A 99 17.18 13.45 1.57
N THR A 100 16.06 13.89 1.01
CA THR A 100 14.96 14.48 1.76
C THR A 100 13.67 13.70 1.55
N TYR A 101 12.96 13.46 2.64
CA TYR A 101 11.73 12.67 2.64
C TYR A 101 10.54 13.50 3.13
N THR A 102 9.48 13.51 2.34
CA THR A 102 8.26 14.26 2.67
C THR A 102 7.00 13.44 2.43
N LEU A 103 5.93 13.76 3.14
CA LEU A 103 4.58 13.28 2.88
C LEU A 103 3.77 14.44 2.29
N LEU A 104 3.34 14.31 1.04
CA LEU A 104 2.50 15.28 0.36
C LEU A 104 1.09 14.73 0.20
N ASN A 105 0.09 15.44 0.69
CA ASN A 105 -1.29 15.19 0.28
C ASN A 105 -1.57 16.02 -0.98
N PRO A 106 -1.76 15.40 -2.16
CA PRO A 106 -1.96 16.13 -3.41
C PRO A 106 -3.31 16.87 -3.46
N PHE A 107 -4.28 16.48 -2.62
CA PHE A 107 -5.62 17.04 -2.61
C PHE A 107 -5.74 18.25 -1.68
N SER A 108 -5.20 18.14 -0.45
CA SER A 108 -5.19 19.25 0.51
C SER A 108 -3.96 20.16 0.34
N ARG A 109 -2.98 19.74 -0.48
CA ARG A 109 -1.65 20.36 -0.61
C ARG A 109 -0.89 20.45 0.70
N THR A 110 -1.24 19.62 1.67
CA THR A 110 -0.53 19.54 2.96
C THR A 110 0.80 18.84 2.75
N LEU A 111 1.89 19.52 3.09
CA LEU A 111 3.24 18.99 3.06
C LEU A 111 3.75 18.74 4.49
N VAL A 112 4.29 17.55 4.72
CA VAL A 112 4.84 17.13 5.99
C VAL A 112 6.27 16.65 5.76
N GLU A 113 7.24 17.37 6.31
CA GLU A 113 8.65 16.98 6.26
C GLU A 113 8.97 15.95 7.36
N LEU A 114 9.85 15.00 7.03
CA LEU A 114 10.33 13.95 7.93
C LEU A 114 11.85 14.10 8.16
N PRO A 115 12.31 15.17 8.83
CA PRO A 115 13.74 15.48 8.99
C PRO A 115 14.52 14.39 9.72
N GLU A 116 13.85 13.62 10.57
CA GLU A 116 14.47 12.49 11.25
C GLU A 116 14.89 11.37 10.29
N LEU A 117 14.14 11.21 9.20
CA LEU A 117 14.44 10.23 8.17
C LEU A 117 15.63 10.72 7.31
N ASP A 118 15.66 12.00 6.96
CA ASP A 118 16.78 12.63 6.26
C ASP A 118 18.11 12.41 7.01
N THR A 119 18.09 12.55 8.33
CA THR A 119 19.29 12.37 9.17
C THR A 119 19.72 10.90 9.25
N LEU A 120 18.75 9.97 9.24
CA LEU A 120 19.02 8.55 9.42
C LEU A 120 19.46 7.85 8.12
N ILE A 121 18.82 8.18 7.01
CA ILE A 121 19.02 7.52 5.72
C ILE A 121 19.51 8.50 4.64
N GLY A 122 20.17 9.58 5.06
CA GLY A 122 20.80 10.56 4.19
C GLY A 122 22.09 10.09 3.52
N ASP A 123 22.70 9.00 4.02
CA ASP A 123 23.92 8.39 3.46
C ASP A 123 23.74 6.87 3.38
N VAL A 124 22.89 6.43 2.45
CA VAL A 124 22.58 5.01 2.22
C VAL A 124 22.94 4.62 0.79
N SER A 125 23.32 3.35 0.60
CA SER A 125 23.63 2.79 -0.73
C SER A 125 22.48 3.04 -1.73
N GLU A 126 22.80 3.17 -3.02
CA GLU A 126 21.83 3.25 -4.11
C GLU A 126 20.84 2.07 -4.15
N SER A 127 21.22 0.94 -3.55
CA SER A 127 20.36 -0.25 -3.43
C SER A 127 19.30 -0.14 -2.33
N PHE A 128 19.41 0.86 -1.45
CA PHE A 128 18.46 1.11 -0.38
C PHE A 128 17.11 1.53 -0.94
N ARG A 129 16.05 0.86 -0.48
CA ARG A 129 14.68 1.12 -0.89
C ARG A 129 13.75 1.10 0.30
N ILE A 130 13.04 2.19 0.49
CA ILE A 130 11.81 2.19 1.27
C ILE A 130 10.78 1.37 0.50
N HIS A 131 10.17 0.42 1.19
CA HIS A 131 9.16 -0.46 0.63
C HIS A 131 7.77 0.04 0.94
N LYS A 132 7.49 0.31 2.21
CA LYS A 132 6.15 0.70 2.65
C LYS A 132 6.26 1.79 3.69
N VAL A 133 5.41 2.80 3.55
CA VAL A 133 5.26 3.89 4.51
C VAL A 133 3.84 3.84 5.01
N LEU A 134 3.66 3.80 6.32
CA LEU A 134 2.36 3.77 6.97
C LEU A 134 2.27 4.88 7.98
N MET A 135 1.24 5.71 7.89
CA MET A 135 0.91 6.70 8.90
C MET A 135 -0.28 6.19 9.71
N GLN A 136 -0.12 6.12 11.03
CA GLN A 136 -1.24 5.96 11.97
C GLN A 136 -2.06 7.26 11.94
N SER A 137 -3.39 7.16 11.99
CA SER A 137 -4.33 8.26 11.73
C SER A 137 -3.92 9.61 12.33
N GLY A 138 -3.98 10.66 11.50
CA GLY A 138 -3.69 12.04 11.90
C GLY A 138 -2.28 12.52 11.55
N LEU A 139 -2.12 13.85 11.40
CA LEU A 139 -0.86 14.49 10.97
C LEU A 139 0.32 14.32 11.96
N ASP A 140 0.00 14.10 13.24
CA ASP A 140 0.98 13.89 14.32
C ASP A 140 1.07 12.41 14.76
N GLY A 141 0.50 11.51 13.93
CA GLY A 141 0.49 10.08 14.17
C GLY A 141 1.87 9.43 14.05
N LEU A 142 1.98 8.18 14.50
CA LEU A 142 3.17 7.37 14.31
C LEU A 142 3.34 7.06 12.82
N VAL A 143 4.56 7.26 12.30
CA VAL A 143 4.93 6.80 10.96
C VAL A 143 5.79 5.55 11.09
N ALA A 144 5.36 4.46 10.46
CA ALA A 144 6.10 3.21 10.36
C ALA A 144 6.59 3.00 8.92
N ILE A 145 7.87 2.72 8.77
CA ILE A 145 8.52 2.56 7.47
C ILE A 145 9.21 1.20 7.43
N ARG A 146 8.91 0.40 6.41
CA ARG A 146 9.62 -0.84 6.10
C ARG A 146 10.63 -0.58 4.99
N THR A 147 11.85 -1.04 5.17
CA THR A 147 12.94 -0.90 4.17
C THR A 147 13.44 -2.28 3.75
N ASN A 148 14.30 -2.32 2.73
CA ASN A 148 15.06 -3.53 2.39
C ASN A 148 16.42 -3.61 3.11
N ASN A 149 16.71 -2.80 4.13
CA ASN A 149 18.02 -2.81 4.77
C ASN A 149 17.98 -3.64 6.06
N GLN A 150 18.88 -4.63 6.20
CA GLN A 150 18.97 -5.45 7.41
C GLN A 150 19.39 -4.67 8.68
N ASN A 151 20.01 -3.50 8.53
CA ASN A 151 20.32 -2.62 9.65
C ASN A 151 19.10 -1.77 10.08
N HIS A 152 18.23 -1.44 9.12
CA HIS A 152 17.04 -0.59 9.35
C HIS A 152 15.75 -1.22 8.77
N PRO A 153 15.41 -2.48 9.13
CA PRO A 153 14.29 -3.20 8.52
C PRO A 153 12.94 -2.51 8.77
N ILE A 154 12.79 -1.94 9.96
CA ILE A 154 11.66 -1.12 10.37
C ILE A 154 12.21 0.16 11.00
N ILE A 155 11.64 1.29 10.62
CA ILE A 155 11.88 2.61 11.21
C ILE A 155 10.53 3.09 11.76
N LEU A 156 10.48 3.41 13.05
CA LEU A 156 9.31 4.03 13.67
C LEU A 156 9.67 5.45 14.04
N LEU A 157 8.92 6.43 13.55
CA LEU A 157 9.22 7.82 13.81
C LEU A 157 7.97 8.61 14.17
N LYS A 158 8.16 9.65 14.99
CA LYS A 158 7.17 10.67 15.24
C LYS A 158 7.78 12.03 14.94
N ARG A 159 7.10 12.79 14.08
CA ARG A 159 7.59 14.07 13.58
C ARG A 159 7.92 15.03 14.71
N GLY A 160 9.11 15.65 14.61
CA GLY A 160 9.65 16.60 15.56
C GLY A 160 9.99 16.01 16.94
N LYS A 161 9.91 14.69 17.11
CA LYS A 161 10.15 14.01 18.39
C LYS A 161 11.32 13.07 18.32
N GLY A 162 11.40 12.23 17.28
CA GLY A 162 12.52 11.32 17.07
C GLY A 162 12.12 9.97 16.47
N VAL A 163 13.08 9.04 16.51
CA VAL A 163 13.01 7.74 15.84
C VAL A 163 13.34 6.62 16.81
N TRP A 164 12.69 5.48 16.59
CA TRP A 164 13.07 4.21 17.17
C TRP A 164 13.48 3.22 16.08
N LEU A 165 14.55 2.49 16.39
CA LEU A 165 15.13 1.48 15.51
C LEU A 165 15.33 0.18 16.29
N PRO A 166 15.08 -0.97 15.66
CA PRO A 166 15.52 -2.24 16.21
C PRO A 166 17.05 -2.32 16.20
N LYS A 167 17.61 -3.22 17.00
CA LYS A 167 19.04 -3.55 16.90
C LYS A 167 19.35 -4.03 15.48
N PRO A 168 20.41 -3.52 14.84
CA PRO A 168 20.79 -3.93 13.49
C PRO A 168 20.91 -5.45 13.38
N ARG A 169 20.39 -6.00 12.30
CA ARG A 169 20.49 -7.44 11.95
C ARG A 169 19.90 -8.40 12.99
N HIS A 170 19.03 -7.92 13.88
CA HIS A 170 18.43 -8.74 14.91
C HIS A 170 17.16 -9.45 14.43
N GLN A 171 16.99 -10.72 14.79
CA GLN A 171 15.72 -11.43 14.56
C GLN A 171 14.67 -10.97 15.59
N PRO A 172 13.39 -10.87 15.22
CA PRO A 172 12.80 -11.30 13.94
C PRO A 172 12.84 -10.27 12.81
N PHE A 173 13.41 -9.08 13.04
CA PHE A 173 13.27 -7.93 12.14
C PHE A 173 13.85 -8.13 10.74
N THR A 174 14.96 -8.86 10.62
CA THR A 174 15.59 -9.16 9.31
C THR A 174 14.74 -10.02 8.39
N ARG A 175 13.70 -10.68 8.92
CA ARG A 175 12.79 -11.54 8.15
C ARG A 175 11.47 -10.86 7.80
N ILE A 176 11.28 -9.61 8.21
CA ILE A 176 10.03 -8.87 7.99
C ILE A 176 9.90 -8.49 6.52
N ILE A 177 8.77 -8.88 5.93
CA ILE A 177 8.48 -8.66 4.51
C ILE A 177 7.42 -7.61 4.28
N ASP A 178 6.41 -7.53 5.16
CA ASP A 178 5.36 -6.52 5.07
C ASP A 178 4.85 -6.13 6.46
N VAL A 179 4.23 -4.96 6.53
CA VAL A 179 3.68 -4.33 7.75
C VAL A 179 2.29 -3.76 7.49
N ALA A 180 1.46 -3.73 8.54
CA ALA A 180 0.15 -3.10 8.52
C ALA A 180 -0.23 -2.63 9.93
N PHE A 181 -0.98 -1.52 10.02
CA PHE A 181 -1.63 -1.14 11.26
C PHE A 181 -2.97 -1.85 11.37
N LEU A 182 -3.26 -2.38 12.57
CA LEU A 182 -4.61 -2.72 12.98
C LEU A 182 -4.90 -1.91 14.24
N ARG A 183 -5.75 -0.89 14.09
CA ARG A 183 -5.99 0.14 15.11
C ARG A 183 -4.64 0.78 15.49
N ASP A 184 -4.28 0.74 16.78
CA ASP A 184 -3.05 1.34 17.31
C ASP A 184 -1.87 0.37 17.41
N THR A 185 -2.03 -0.85 16.91
CA THR A 185 -0.95 -1.85 16.95
C THR A 185 -0.39 -2.06 15.56
N LEU A 186 0.93 -1.96 15.44
CA LEU A 186 1.65 -2.30 14.23
C LEU A 186 1.86 -3.81 14.19
N TYR A 187 1.53 -4.43 13.07
CA TYR A 187 1.79 -5.83 12.81
C TYR A 187 2.77 -5.97 11.66
N ALA A 188 3.60 -7.00 11.71
CA ALA A 188 4.48 -7.38 10.63
C ALA A 188 4.36 -8.87 10.34
N ILE A 189 4.49 -9.23 9.07
CA ILE A 189 4.64 -10.62 8.63
C ILE A 189 6.07 -10.91 8.24
N THR A 190 6.46 -12.17 8.43
CA THR A 190 7.77 -12.69 8.03
C THR A 190 7.66 -13.63 6.83
N GLN A 191 8.77 -13.96 6.17
CA GLN A 191 8.82 -14.98 5.12
C GLN A 191 8.30 -16.36 5.57
N ALA A 192 8.48 -16.69 6.84
CA ALA A 192 7.95 -17.92 7.42
C ALA A 192 6.50 -17.74 7.94
N GLU A 193 5.77 -16.76 7.39
CA GLU A 193 4.36 -16.46 7.68
C GLU A 193 4.04 -16.21 9.17
N ASN A 194 5.05 -15.95 10.02
CA ASN A 194 4.81 -15.52 11.39
C ASN A 194 4.22 -14.11 11.43
N LEU A 195 3.19 -13.90 12.23
CA LEU A 195 2.64 -12.58 12.52
C LEU A 195 3.22 -12.06 13.83
N ILE A 196 3.83 -10.89 13.79
CA ILE A 196 4.48 -10.24 14.92
C ILE A 196 3.76 -8.93 15.21
N SER A 197 3.34 -8.76 16.45
CA SER A 197 2.75 -7.51 16.95
C SER A 197 3.81 -6.66 17.64
N PHE A 198 3.77 -5.36 17.37
CA PHE A 198 4.59 -4.33 17.99
C PHE A 198 3.67 -3.38 18.74
N ARG A 199 3.77 -3.39 20.07
CA ARG A 199 3.13 -2.37 20.90
C ARG A 199 4.07 -1.17 21.01
N VAL A 200 3.69 -0.09 20.37
CA VAL A 200 4.45 1.16 20.36
C VAL A 200 3.82 2.11 21.38
N THR A 201 4.67 2.72 22.20
CA THR A 201 4.32 3.78 23.15
C THR A 201 5.27 4.96 22.95
N PHE A 202 5.12 6.03 23.72
CA PHE A 202 6.00 7.19 23.62
C PHE A 202 6.71 7.40 24.96
N ASP A 203 8.00 7.73 24.90
CA ASP A 203 8.77 8.11 26.08
C ASP A 203 8.42 9.53 26.54
N SER A 204 9.10 10.02 27.59
CA SER A 204 8.89 11.37 28.12
C SER A 204 9.22 12.50 27.12
N LYS A 205 10.00 12.22 26.08
CA LYS A 205 10.34 13.15 25.00
C LYS A 205 9.40 13.03 23.80
N GLY A 206 8.48 12.06 23.82
CA GLY A 206 7.56 11.77 22.72
C GLY A 206 8.18 10.90 21.62
N ILE A 207 9.35 10.30 21.85
CA ILE A 207 10.01 9.39 20.91
C ILE A 207 9.25 8.06 20.95
N PRO A 208 8.92 7.47 19.79
CA PRO A 208 8.29 6.15 19.79
C PRO A 208 9.20 5.12 20.47
N THR A 209 8.62 4.18 21.20
CA THR A 209 9.36 3.10 21.87
C THR A 209 8.53 1.84 21.82
N VAL A 210 9.14 0.76 21.35
CA VAL A 210 8.49 -0.56 21.33
C VAL A 210 8.60 -1.19 22.73
N THR A 211 7.46 -1.33 23.41
CA THR A 211 7.39 -1.91 24.76
C THR A 211 7.15 -3.41 24.74
N SER A 212 6.55 -3.93 23.66
CA SER A 212 6.27 -5.35 23.54
C SER A 212 6.38 -5.79 22.09
N ILE A 213 7.07 -6.92 21.89
CA ILE A 213 7.17 -7.63 20.63
C ILE A 213 6.66 -9.03 20.90
N LYS A 214 5.55 -9.41 20.27
CA LYS A 214 4.98 -10.75 20.45
C LYS A 214 4.72 -11.38 19.09
N ARG A 215 5.24 -12.60 18.89
CA ARG A 215 4.79 -13.47 17.81
C ARG A 215 3.40 -13.99 18.18
N VAL A 216 2.38 -13.50 17.49
CA VAL A 216 0.97 -13.82 17.76
C VAL A 216 0.45 -14.95 16.88
N ILE A 217 1.07 -15.19 15.72
CA ILE A 217 0.82 -16.37 14.89
C ILE A 217 2.16 -16.97 14.51
N THR A 218 2.25 -18.30 14.58
CA THR A 218 3.38 -19.04 14.03
C THR A 218 2.93 -19.57 12.66
N GLY A 219 3.67 -19.23 11.61
CA GLY A 219 3.35 -19.74 10.28
C GLY A 219 3.53 -21.27 10.21
N PRO A 220 2.98 -21.93 9.18
CA PRO A 220 3.20 -23.35 8.97
C PRO A 220 4.70 -23.64 8.93
N ILE A 221 5.13 -24.75 9.55
CA ILE A 221 6.51 -25.25 9.48
C ILE A 221 6.71 -25.83 8.07
N GLY A 222 6.75 -24.97 7.06
CA GLY A 222 7.24 -25.30 5.75
C GLY A 222 8.76 -25.27 5.80
N ASN A 223 9.41 -26.28 5.22
CA ASN A 223 10.83 -26.21 4.88
C ASN A 223 11.00 -25.05 3.89
N VAL A 224 11.12 -23.82 4.39
CA VAL A 224 11.78 -22.76 3.63
C VAL A 224 13.22 -23.25 3.56
N GLU A 225 13.50 -24.07 2.54
CA GLU A 225 14.84 -24.57 2.26
C GLU A 225 15.78 -23.40 2.43
N LYS A 226 16.82 -23.60 3.25
CA LYS A 226 17.84 -22.59 3.51
C LYS A 226 18.22 -21.98 2.17
N ASP A 227 17.83 -20.73 1.99
CA ASP A 227 18.03 -19.90 0.81
C ASP A 227 19.40 -20.20 0.17
N LYS A 228 19.42 -21.11 -0.82
CA LYS A 228 20.65 -21.44 -1.56
C LYS A 228 21.00 -20.32 -2.54
N ASP A 229 20.03 -19.46 -2.85
CA ASP A 229 20.15 -18.31 -3.76
C ASP A 229 20.57 -17.01 -3.08
N ALA A 230 20.73 -16.98 -1.75
CA ALA A 230 21.51 -15.95 -1.05
C ALA A 230 22.98 -15.87 -1.54
N LEU A 231 23.41 -16.76 -2.43
CA LEU A 231 24.72 -16.74 -3.11
C LEU A 231 24.70 -16.06 -4.48
N ARG A 232 23.54 -15.72 -5.08
CA ARG A 232 23.50 -14.98 -6.35
C ARG A 232 23.59 -13.48 -6.10
N LYS A 233 24.84 -13.00 -6.18
CA LYS A 233 25.34 -11.63 -5.98
C LYS A 233 25.21 -11.14 -4.54
N ARG A 234 26.23 -11.46 -3.73
CA ARG A 234 26.63 -10.59 -2.62
C ARG A 234 27.11 -9.25 -3.19
N THR A 235 26.18 -8.42 -3.62
CA THR A 235 26.37 -6.97 -3.51
C THR A 235 26.62 -6.72 -2.02
N GLY A 236 27.63 -5.94 -1.65
CA GLY A 236 28.05 -5.73 -0.25
C GLY A 236 26.99 -5.13 0.69
N ASP A 237 25.76 -5.00 0.22
CA ASP A 237 24.64 -4.37 0.88
C ASP A 237 23.77 -5.48 1.48
N TYR A 238 23.63 -5.47 2.80
CA TYR A 238 22.83 -6.40 3.59
C TYR A 238 21.33 -6.19 3.30
N ILE A 239 20.88 -6.60 2.12
CA ILE A 239 19.53 -6.38 1.61
C ILE A 239 18.59 -7.50 2.07
N ILE A 240 17.37 -7.14 2.47
CA ILE A 240 16.26 -8.04 2.75
C ILE A 240 15.51 -8.22 1.44
N ASN A 241 15.27 -9.47 1.03
CA ASN A 241 14.44 -9.76 -0.14
C ASN A 241 13.07 -9.06 -0.01
N ASP A 242 12.56 -8.58 -1.14
CA ASP A 242 11.46 -7.64 -1.26
C ASP A 242 10.07 -8.24 -0.93
N GLY A 243 10.00 -9.18 0.01
CA GLY A 243 8.83 -9.99 0.29
C GLY A 243 8.55 -11.03 -0.78
N MET A 244 9.56 -11.35 -1.59
CA MET A 244 9.50 -12.34 -2.66
C MET A 244 10.36 -13.55 -2.29
N HIS A 245 9.82 -14.74 -2.51
CA HIS A 245 10.56 -15.99 -2.49
C HIS A 245 10.64 -16.52 -3.91
N PHE A 246 11.85 -16.83 -4.37
CA PHE A 246 12.10 -17.39 -5.69
C PHE A 246 12.39 -18.88 -5.53
N ALA A 247 11.68 -19.71 -6.28
CA ALA A 247 11.93 -21.14 -6.38
C ALA A 247 12.05 -21.51 -7.85
N ASP A 248 13.10 -22.24 -8.21
CA ASP A 248 13.24 -22.80 -9.55
C ASP A 248 12.19 -23.90 -9.75
N ASP A 249 11.55 -23.90 -10.91
CA ASP A 249 10.66 -24.99 -11.30
C ASP A 249 11.52 -26.18 -11.75
N VAL A 250 11.52 -27.26 -10.96
CA VAL A 250 12.34 -28.46 -11.19
C VAL A 250 12.05 -29.10 -12.55
N GLU A 251 10.80 -29.03 -13.00
CA GLU A 251 10.39 -29.59 -14.29
C GLU A 251 10.69 -28.63 -15.45
N ARG A 252 10.72 -27.31 -15.18
CA ARG A 252 10.90 -26.26 -16.19
C ARG A 252 12.00 -25.29 -15.76
N PRO A 253 13.28 -25.58 -16.01
CA PRO A 253 14.43 -24.78 -15.56
C PRO A 253 14.47 -23.33 -16.08
N HIS A 254 13.65 -23.01 -17.09
CA HIS A 254 13.50 -21.66 -17.64
C HIS A 254 12.36 -20.87 -16.98
N VAL A 255 11.76 -21.42 -15.93
CA VAL A 255 10.63 -20.86 -15.21
C VAL A 255 10.99 -20.73 -13.74
N VAL A 256 10.74 -19.55 -13.19
CA VAL A 256 10.87 -19.26 -11.76
C VAL A 256 9.48 -19.05 -11.19
N VAL A 257 9.19 -19.72 -10.08
CA VAL A 257 8.01 -19.46 -9.26
C VAL A 257 8.36 -18.39 -8.24
N VAL A 258 7.55 -17.34 -8.19
CA VAL A 258 7.72 -16.23 -7.25
C VAL A 258 6.54 -16.18 -6.31
N THR A 259 6.79 -16.36 -5.01
CA THR A 259 5.76 -16.21 -3.98
C THR A 259 5.90 -14.83 -3.32
N ILE A 260 4.80 -14.09 -3.27
CA ILE A 260 4.70 -12.76 -2.67
C ILE A 260 3.64 -12.78 -1.57
N TRP A 261 3.94 -12.13 -0.45
CA TRP A 261 2.99 -11.95 0.64
C TRP A 261 2.65 -10.48 0.86
N TYR A 262 1.37 -10.22 1.07
CA TYR A 262 0.85 -8.90 1.42
C TYR A 262 0.09 -8.97 2.74
N LEU A 263 0.30 -7.97 3.59
CA LEU A 263 -0.47 -7.76 4.80
C LEU A 263 -1.35 -6.52 4.63
N VAL A 264 -2.65 -6.71 4.86
CA VAL A 264 -3.66 -5.67 4.70
C VAL A 264 -4.67 -5.71 5.84
N GLU A 265 -5.07 -4.54 6.31
CA GLU A 265 -6.18 -4.40 7.24
C GLU A 265 -7.49 -4.23 6.46
N SER A 266 -8.53 -4.94 6.89
CA SER A 266 -9.87 -4.88 6.32
C SER A 266 -10.92 -5.15 7.41
N GLN A 267 -11.83 -4.20 7.64
CA GLN A 267 -12.93 -4.29 8.62
C GLN A 267 -12.48 -4.67 10.04
N GLY A 268 -11.37 -4.10 10.51
CA GLY A 268 -10.82 -4.38 11.84
C GLY A 268 -10.18 -5.77 11.96
N LYS A 269 -9.87 -6.41 10.84
CA LYS A 269 -9.19 -7.70 10.75
C LYS A 269 -7.92 -7.57 9.93
N LEU A 270 -6.96 -8.44 10.17
CA LEU A 270 -5.75 -8.55 9.35
C LEU A 270 -5.87 -9.72 8.39
N LEU A 271 -5.62 -9.45 7.11
CA LEU A 271 -5.57 -10.45 6.06
C LEU A 271 -4.15 -10.57 5.53
N MET A 272 -3.70 -11.81 5.35
CA MET A 272 -2.51 -12.15 4.57
C MET A 272 -2.96 -12.65 3.20
N VAL A 273 -2.46 -12.01 2.13
CA VAL A 273 -2.63 -12.50 0.76
C VAL A 273 -1.32 -13.12 0.31
N ARG A 274 -1.33 -14.41 0.01
CA ARG A 274 -0.22 -15.15 -0.61
C ARG A 274 -0.51 -15.31 -2.09
N ARG A 275 0.39 -14.77 -2.92
CA ARG A 275 0.31 -14.81 -4.38
C ARG A 275 1.49 -15.61 -4.92
N GLU A 276 1.24 -16.65 -5.68
CA GLU A 276 2.25 -17.34 -6.47
C GLU A 276 2.15 -16.89 -7.92
N MET A 277 3.28 -16.44 -8.46
CA MET A 277 3.44 -16.02 -9.84
C MET A 277 4.39 -16.97 -10.57
N GLN A 278 4.16 -17.15 -11.87
CA GLN A 278 5.07 -17.86 -12.74
C GLN A 278 5.76 -16.86 -13.68
N ARG A 279 7.08 -16.93 -13.76
CA ARG A 279 7.89 -15.98 -14.52
C ARG A 279 8.94 -16.70 -15.38
N PRO A 280 9.09 -16.38 -16.68
CA PRO A 280 10.23 -16.83 -17.46
C PRO A 280 11.54 -16.26 -16.88
N CYS A 281 12.62 -17.05 -16.89
CA CYS A 281 13.94 -16.60 -16.50
C CYS A 281 14.35 -15.35 -17.30
N GLY A 282 14.95 -14.37 -16.60
CA GLY A 282 15.45 -13.13 -17.22
C GLY A 282 14.39 -12.11 -17.63
N HIS A 283 13.11 -12.37 -17.39
CA HIS A 283 12.03 -11.42 -17.66
C HIS A 283 11.45 -10.93 -16.32
N GLU A 284 11.06 -9.65 -16.26
CA GLU A 284 10.39 -9.11 -15.06
C GLU A 284 8.91 -9.50 -15.01
N GLU A 285 8.33 -9.81 -16.17
CA GLU A 285 6.90 -10.07 -16.34
C GLU A 285 6.54 -11.52 -16.04
N GLY A 286 5.50 -11.71 -15.22
CA GLY A 286 4.92 -13.01 -14.91
C GLY A 286 3.41 -12.93 -14.77
N PHE A 287 2.77 -14.09 -14.73
CA PHE A 287 1.32 -14.21 -14.55
C PHE A 287 1.02 -14.85 -13.20
N THR A 288 -0.12 -14.48 -12.61
CA THR A 288 -0.58 -15.12 -11.38
C THR A 288 -1.00 -16.55 -11.65
N ARG A 289 -0.44 -17.48 -10.89
CA ARG A 289 -0.83 -18.89 -10.93
C ARG A 289 -1.83 -19.21 -9.82
N LYS A 290 -1.63 -18.63 -8.63
CA LYS A 290 -2.40 -18.97 -7.43
C LYS A 290 -2.50 -17.77 -6.50
N VAL A 291 -3.67 -17.59 -5.90
CA VAL A 291 -3.90 -16.60 -4.83
C VAL A 291 -4.62 -17.28 -3.68
N GLU A 292 -4.08 -17.11 -2.49
CA GLU A 292 -4.64 -17.59 -1.24
C GLU A 292 -4.77 -16.43 -0.26
N VAL A 293 -5.87 -16.37 0.46
CA VAL A 293 -6.16 -15.31 1.43
C VAL A 293 -6.42 -15.95 2.78
N PHE A 294 -5.80 -15.41 3.81
CA PHE A 294 -5.91 -15.90 5.18
C PHE A 294 -6.27 -14.75 6.12
N GLU A 295 -7.21 -14.99 7.02
CA GLU A 295 -7.54 -14.10 8.12
C GLU A 295 -6.70 -14.48 9.35
N ALA A 296 -6.18 -13.47 10.05
CA ALA A 296 -5.45 -13.67 11.29
C ALA A 296 -6.43 -13.96 12.45
N ASP A 297 -6.44 -15.20 12.95
CA ASP A 297 -7.04 -15.51 14.25
C ASP A 297 -5.97 -15.40 15.34
N ILE A 298 -5.87 -14.22 15.93
CA ILE A 298 -4.92 -13.92 17.00
C ILE A 298 -5.22 -14.75 18.25
N SER A 299 -6.49 -15.10 18.49
CA SER A 299 -6.90 -15.86 19.68
C SER A 299 -6.48 -17.32 19.58
N ALA A 300 -6.67 -17.92 18.40
CA ALA A 300 -6.22 -19.29 18.11
C ALA A 300 -4.76 -19.35 17.64
N SER A 301 -4.08 -18.20 17.52
CA SER A 301 -2.68 -18.08 17.06
C SER A 301 -2.44 -18.75 15.69
N THR A 302 -3.41 -18.65 14.78
CA THR A 302 -3.38 -19.34 13.47
C THR A 302 -3.90 -18.46 12.33
N TRP A 303 -3.51 -18.82 11.11
CA TRP A 303 -4.07 -18.28 9.88
C TRP A 303 -5.26 -19.12 9.42
N VAL A 304 -6.42 -18.49 9.24
CA VAL A 304 -7.66 -19.15 8.80
C VAL A 304 -7.89 -18.82 7.34
N ALA A 305 -7.96 -19.84 6.47
CA ALA A 305 -8.18 -19.63 5.04
C ALA A 305 -9.56 -18.98 4.79
N VAL A 306 -9.59 -17.92 3.96
CA VAL A 306 -10.81 -17.19 3.61
C VAL A 306 -11.33 -17.70 2.27
N SER A 307 -12.47 -18.39 2.31
CA SER A 307 -13.14 -18.93 1.11
C SER A 307 -14.43 -18.21 0.74
N SER A 308 -15.06 -17.49 1.68
CA SER A 308 -16.39 -16.88 1.52
C SER A 308 -16.42 -15.54 0.77
N GLY A 309 -15.25 -14.96 0.48
CA GLY A 309 -15.12 -13.62 -0.13
C GLY A 309 -14.53 -12.59 0.84
N LEU A 310 -14.60 -11.33 0.45
CA LEU A 310 -14.14 -10.15 1.19
C LEU A 310 -15.30 -9.34 1.78
N HIS A 311 -16.53 -9.85 1.72
CA HIS A 311 -17.73 -9.27 2.32
C HIS A 311 -18.05 -7.85 1.79
N GLY A 312 -18.28 -7.71 0.48
CA GLY A 312 -18.59 -6.40 -0.11
C GLY A 312 -17.38 -5.50 -0.34
N ARG A 313 -16.16 -6.06 -0.32
CA ARG A 313 -14.91 -5.29 -0.42
C ARG A 313 -14.01 -5.80 -1.53
N ALA A 314 -13.05 -4.95 -1.88
CA ALA A 314 -11.93 -5.27 -2.73
C ALA A 314 -10.60 -4.99 -2.00
N LEU A 315 -9.55 -5.69 -2.42
CA LEU A 315 -8.17 -5.44 -2.01
C LEU A 315 -7.39 -4.85 -3.18
N PHE A 316 -6.55 -3.87 -2.89
CA PHE A 316 -5.65 -3.25 -3.85
C PHE A 316 -4.24 -3.39 -3.34
N LEU A 317 -3.46 -4.22 -4.03
CA LEU A 317 -2.17 -4.69 -3.57
C LEU A 317 -1.06 -4.22 -4.51
N SER A 318 -0.01 -3.75 -3.87
CA SER A 318 1.25 -3.38 -4.50
C SER A 318 2.37 -3.59 -3.47
N LYS A 319 3.60 -3.63 -3.95
CA LYS A 319 4.78 -3.67 -3.08
C LYS A 319 4.84 -2.52 -2.07
N ARG A 320 4.26 -1.37 -2.43
CA ARG A 320 4.37 -0.11 -1.68
C ARG A 320 3.12 0.31 -0.90
N SER A 321 2.00 -0.34 -1.16
CA SER A 321 0.70 0.02 -0.63
C SER A 321 -0.22 -1.18 -0.70
N SER A 322 -0.83 -1.51 0.43
CA SER A 322 -1.86 -2.55 0.55
C SER A 322 -3.06 -1.92 1.23
N LYS A 323 -4.22 -1.95 0.58
CA LYS A 323 -5.43 -1.29 1.09
C LYS A 323 -6.68 -2.09 0.75
N SER A 324 -7.69 -1.94 1.59
CA SER A 324 -9.03 -2.48 1.38
C SER A 324 -10.04 -1.35 1.32
N CYS A 325 -10.99 -1.41 0.38
CA CYS A 325 -12.14 -0.49 0.31
C CYS A 325 -13.43 -1.26 0.01
N PHE A 326 -14.56 -0.59 0.17
CA PHE A 326 -15.84 -1.13 -0.29
C PHE A 326 -15.85 -1.28 -1.81
N ALA A 327 -16.46 -2.37 -2.28
CA ALA A 327 -16.76 -2.58 -3.68
C ALA A 327 -17.98 -1.74 -4.08
N GLY A 328 -18.12 -1.48 -5.38
CA GLY A 328 -19.20 -0.69 -5.95
C GLY A 328 -18.74 0.23 -7.07
N GLY A 329 -19.68 0.60 -7.95
CA GLY A 329 -19.35 1.29 -9.19
C GLY A 329 -18.51 0.38 -10.09
N GLU A 330 -17.29 0.81 -10.40
CA GLU A 330 -16.34 0.06 -11.23
C GLU A 330 -15.44 -0.89 -10.43
N ILE A 331 -15.53 -0.88 -9.10
CA ILE A 331 -14.78 -1.79 -8.23
C ILE A 331 -15.59 -3.06 -8.02
N GLU A 332 -15.05 -4.19 -8.47
CA GLU A 332 -15.64 -5.51 -8.33
C GLU A 332 -15.66 -5.98 -6.87
N GLU A 333 -16.74 -6.65 -6.48
CA GLU A 333 -16.84 -7.29 -5.18
C GLU A 333 -16.00 -8.56 -5.11
N ASP A 334 -15.41 -8.82 -3.94
CA ASP A 334 -14.58 -9.99 -3.67
C ASP A 334 -13.32 -10.04 -4.56
N ALA A 335 -12.90 -8.91 -5.11
CA ALA A 335 -11.78 -8.80 -6.04
C ALA A 335 -10.48 -8.33 -5.38
N ILE A 336 -9.36 -8.79 -5.93
CA ILE A 336 -8.00 -8.41 -5.54
C ILE A 336 -7.29 -7.87 -6.77
N TYR A 337 -6.95 -6.58 -6.76
CA TYR A 337 -6.28 -5.87 -7.82
C TYR A 337 -4.77 -5.85 -7.57
N PHE A 338 -4.00 -6.46 -8.47
CA PHE A 338 -2.54 -6.47 -8.42
C PHE A 338 -1.96 -5.45 -9.40
N ILE A 339 -1.32 -4.41 -8.88
CA ILE A 339 -0.89 -3.28 -9.74
C ILE A 339 0.26 -3.61 -10.69
N ASP A 340 1.08 -4.58 -10.32
CA ASP A 340 2.36 -4.88 -10.96
C ASP A 340 2.20 -5.48 -12.35
N ASN A 341 1.13 -6.24 -12.58
CA ASN A 341 0.75 -6.78 -13.88
C ASN A 341 -0.72 -6.53 -14.25
N GLY A 342 -1.42 -5.69 -13.47
CA GLY A 342 -2.81 -5.28 -13.69
C GLY A 342 -3.86 -6.39 -13.55
N GLU A 343 -3.46 -7.60 -13.14
CA GLU A 343 -4.40 -8.71 -12.99
C GLU A 343 -5.36 -8.48 -11.82
N VAL A 344 -6.60 -8.89 -12.02
CA VAL A 344 -7.66 -8.89 -11.00
C VAL A 344 -8.03 -10.33 -10.70
N PHE A 345 -7.89 -10.72 -9.44
CA PHE A 345 -8.34 -12.04 -8.97
C PHE A 345 -9.67 -11.91 -8.26
N ASN A 346 -10.69 -12.60 -8.76
CA ASN A 346 -11.99 -12.68 -8.08
C ASN A 346 -12.02 -13.89 -7.14
N MET A 347 -12.19 -13.64 -5.85
CA MET A 347 -12.14 -14.69 -4.83
C MET A 347 -13.29 -15.70 -4.92
N ARG A 348 -14.44 -15.31 -5.48
CA ARG A 348 -15.64 -16.16 -5.57
C ARG A 348 -15.56 -17.09 -6.77
N SER A 349 -15.26 -16.54 -7.95
CA SER A 349 -15.13 -17.34 -9.18
C SER A 349 -13.78 -18.05 -9.31
N LYS A 350 -12.77 -17.61 -8.55
CA LYS A 350 -11.36 -18.05 -8.67
C LYS A 350 -10.74 -17.78 -10.04
N ILE A 351 -11.30 -16.81 -10.77
CA ILE A 351 -10.82 -16.39 -12.09
C ILE A 351 -9.83 -15.23 -11.92
N ILE A 352 -8.78 -15.25 -12.75
CA ILE A 352 -7.81 -14.17 -12.89
C ILE A 352 -8.08 -13.48 -14.24
N SER A 353 -8.21 -12.17 -14.23
CA SER A 353 -8.37 -11.39 -15.46
C SER A 353 -7.11 -11.46 -16.33
N PRO A 354 -7.18 -11.14 -17.63
CA PRO A 354 -6.00 -10.89 -18.42
C PRO A 354 -5.11 -9.81 -17.77
N ALA A 355 -3.80 -9.92 -17.95
CA ALA A 355 -2.85 -8.94 -17.47
C ALA A 355 -3.01 -7.60 -18.21
N ASP A 356 -2.92 -6.50 -17.46
CA ASP A 356 -2.84 -5.15 -17.97
C ASP A 356 -1.51 -4.51 -17.54
N LYS A 357 -0.63 -4.27 -18.51
CA LYS A 357 0.74 -3.78 -18.27
C LYS A 357 0.82 -2.26 -18.23
N SER A 358 -0.30 -1.56 -18.18
CA SER A 358 -0.36 -0.10 -18.23
C SER A 358 0.30 0.60 -17.03
N PHE A 359 0.48 -0.08 -15.88
CA PHE A 359 0.92 0.54 -14.62
C PHE A 359 2.38 0.27 -14.20
N GLY A 360 2.89 -0.95 -14.44
CA GLY A 360 4.27 -1.35 -14.12
C GLY A 360 4.54 -1.67 -12.64
N PHE A 361 5.63 -2.40 -12.37
CA PHE A 361 5.94 -3.03 -11.06
C PHE A 361 6.15 -2.05 -9.90
N SER A 362 6.54 -0.80 -10.19
CA SER A 362 6.86 0.20 -9.17
C SER A 362 5.72 1.16 -8.84
N ALA A 363 4.60 1.05 -9.56
CA ALA A 363 3.42 1.87 -9.31
C ALA A 363 2.80 1.57 -7.94
N MET A 364 1.99 2.51 -7.45
CA MET A 364 1.31 2.37 -6.16
C MET A 364 -0.11 2.90 -6.18
N TRP A 365 -0.95 2.29 -5.36
CA TRP A 365 -2.33 2.73 -5.14
C TRP A 365 -2.42 3.91 -4.18
N VAL A 366 -3.19 4.91 -4.58
CA VAL A 366 -3.53 6.09 -3.78
C VAL A 366 -5.04 6.15 -3.60
N PHE A 367 -5.43 6.18 -2.34
CA PHE A 367 -6.81 6.27 -1.93
C PHE A 367 -7.07 7.68 -1.46
N LEU A 368 -8.19 8.23 -1.92
CA LEU A 368 -8.63 9.52 -1.49
C LEU A 368 -9.15 9.47 -0.02
N PRO A 369 -9.01 10.56 0.74
CA PRO A 369 -9.60 10.64 2.08
C PRO A 369 -11.12 10.45 2.05
N GLY A 370 -11.63 9.63 2.98
CA GLY A 370 -13.07 9.34 3.14
C GLY A 370 -13.62 8.20 2.26
N SER A 371 -12.76 7.43 1.59
CA SER A 371 -13.15 6.27 0.75
C SER A 371 -13.37 4.95 1.53
N PHE A 372 -13.52 5.01 2.86
CA PHE A 372 -13.32 3.84 3.73
C PHE A 372 -14.50 3.54 4.63
#